data_AF-A0A7V9HR43-F1
#
_entry.id   AF-A0A7V9HR43-F1
#
_cell.length_a   1.000
_cell.length_b   1.000
_cell.length_c   1.000
_cell.angle_alpha   90.00
_cell.angle_beta   90.00
_cell.angle_gamma   90.00
#
_symmetry.space_group_name_H-M   'P 1'
#
loop_
_entity.id
_entity.type
_entity.pdbx_description
1 polymer ?
#
loop_
_entity_poly.entity_id
_entity_poly.type
_entity_poly.pdbx_seq_one_letter_code
_entity_poly.pdbx_strand_id
1 'polypeptide(L)'
;MPSTEASVERWRTALEPLLSDPASAAVLSDLDGTLAPIVARPEHVAVSDRGRLALARIATRFGLCAIVTGRRPEVARDLVGIDEITYAGNHGFELLRPGAARATPSPA
;
A
#
# COMPACT_ATOMS: atom_id res chain seq x y z
N MET A 1 28.75 -3.68 -1.33
CA MET A 1 27.36 -3.58 -1.81
C MET A 1 27.21 -4.56 -2.96
N PRO A 2 26.20 -5.46 -2.98
CA PRO A 2 25.97 -6.32 -4.13
C PRO A 2 25.76 -5.47 -5.40
N SER A 3 26.15 -6.01 -6.56
CA SER A 3 25.86 -5.34 -7.84
C SER A 3 24.36 -5.16 -8.02
N THR A 4 23.96 -4.15 -8.79
CA THR A 4 22.54 -3.90 -9.12
C THR A 4 21.88 -5.15 -9.71
N GLU A 5 22.59 -5.88 -10.58
CA GLU A 5 22.12 -7.13 -11.18
C GLU A 5 21.89 -8.24 -10.15
N ALA A 6 22.82 -8.47 -9.24
CA ALA A 6 22.66 -9.47 -8.18
C ALA A 6 21.48 -9.14 -7.25
N SER A 7 21.24 -7.84 -7.02
CA SER A 7 20.10 -7.38 -6.22
C SER A 7 18.77 -7.58 -6.93
N VAL A 8 18.71 -7.29 -8.24
CA VAL A 8 17.52 -7.53 -9.08
C VAL A 8 17.19 -9.02 -9.12
N GLU A 9 18.17 -9.88 -9.33
CA GLU A 9 17.95 -11.33 -9.40
C GLU A 9 17.46 -11.90 -8.06
N ARG A 10 18.02 -11.41 -6.95
CA ARG A 10 17.52 -11.74 -5.61
C ARG A 10 16.05 -11.37 -5.44
N TRP A 11 15.65 -10.16 -5.82
CA TRP A 11 14.27 -9.71 -5.71
C TRP A 11 13.33 -10.46 -6.64
N ARG A 12 13.76 -10.75 -7.87
CA ARG A 12 13.00 -11.57 -8.82
C ARG A 12 12.71 -12.95 -8.25
N THR A 13 13.73 -13.60 -7.70
CA THR A 13 13.60 -14.92 -7.07
C THR A 13 12.66 -14.86 -5.86
N ALA A 14 12.82 -13.86 -5.00
CA ALA A 14 12.00 -13.73 -3.78
C ALA A 14 10.52 -13.43 -4.07
N LEU A 15 10.25 -12.67 -5.14
CA LEU A 15 8.89 -12.28 -5.52
C LEU A 15 8.21 -13.26 -6.46
N GLU A 16 8.94 -14.23 -7.03
CA GLU A 16 8.39 -15.15 -8.03
C GLU A 16 7.07 -15.83 -7.61
N PRO A 17 6.92 -16.36 -6.39
CA PRO A 17 5.64 -16.94 -5.98
C PRO A 17 4.45 -15.98 -6.14
N LEU A 18 4.64 -14.70 -5.81
CA LEU A 18 3.62 -13.66 -5.95
C LEU A 18 3.40 -13.24 -7.41
N LEU A 19 4.42 -13.37 -8.26
CA LEU A 19 4.37 -12.98 -9.67
C LEU A 19 3.78 -14.08 -10.56
N SER A 20 3.86 -15.34 -10.13
CA SER A 20 3.34 -16.51 -10.84
C SER A 20 1.81 -16.53 -10.94
N ASP A 21 1.12 -16.11 -9.87
CA ASP A 21 -0.33 -15.90 -9.84
C ASP A 21 -0.67 -14.63 -9.04
N PRO A 22 -0.53 -13.44 -9.65
CA PRO A 22 -0.72 -12.19 -8.93
C PRO A 22 -2.18 -11.97 -8.52
N ALA A 23 -3.14 -12.58 -9.23
CA ALA A 23 -4.56 -12.46 -8.92
C ALA A 23 -4.95 -13.15 -7.61
N SER A 24 -4.17 -14.13 -7.13
CA SER A 24 -4.33 -14.75 -5.80
C SER A 24 -3.38 -14.17 -4.74
N ALA A 25 -2.55 -13.20 -5.11
CA ALA A 25 -1.60 -12.56 -4.21
C ALA A 25 -2.08 -11.19 -3.72
N ALA A 26 -1.55 -10.79 -2.56
CA ALA A 26 -1.82 -9.50 -1.93
C ALA A 26 -0.52 -8.70 -1.76
N VAL A 27 -0.59 -7.40 -2.01
CA VAL A 27 0.46 -6.43 -1.66
C VAL A 27 -0.07 -5.48 -0.61
N LEU A 28 0.53 -5.54 0.58
CA LEU A 28 0.19 -4.72 1.72
C LEU A 28 1.37 -3.79 2.03
N SER A 29 1.08 -2.51 2.27
CA SER A 29 2.12 -1.53 2.58
C SER A 29 1.73 -0.66 3.76
N ASP A 30 2.71 -0.33 4.60
CA ASP A 30 2.56 0.73 5.58
C ASP A 30 2.65 2.12 4.93
N LEU A 31 2.17 3.16 5.61
CA LEU A 31 2.18 4.53 5.11
C LEU A 31 3.35 5.34 5.66
N ASP A 32 3.33 5.63 6.97
CA ASP A 32 4.24 6.59 7.61
C ASP A 32 5.61 5.96 7.86
N GLY A 33 6.64 6.44 7.16
CA GLY A 33 7.98 5.88 7.18
C GLY A 33 8.23 4.78 6.14
N THR A 34 7.19 4.37 5.41
CA THR A 34 7.28 3.37 4.34
C THR A 34 7.02 3.99 2.96
N LEU A 35 5.81 4.48 2.70
CA LEU A 35 5.44 5.12 1.43
C LEU A 35 5.61 6.64 1.46
N ALA A 36 5.52 7.22 2.66
CA ALA A 36 5.78 8.62 2.91
C ALA A 36 6.90 8.76 3.96
N PRO A 37 7.81 9.74 3.82
CA PRO A 37 8.85 9.97 4.82
C PRO A 37 8.24 10.36 6.17
N ILE A 38 8.91 9.97 7.26
CA ILE A 38 8.56 10.46 8.60
C ILE A 38 8.89 11.96 8.66
N VAL A 39 7.86 12.79 8.87
CA VAL A 39 7.98 14.24 8.98
C VAL A 39 7.51 14.71 10.35
N ALA A 40 8.02 15.87 10.79
CA ALA A 40 7.70 16.42 12.12
C ALA A 40 6.22 16.82 12.30
N ARG A 41 5.51 17.07 11.19
CA ARG A 41 4.14 17.56 11.18
C ARG A 41 3.26 16.66 10.29
N PRO A 42 2.21 16.02 10.83
CA PRO A 42 1.37 15.08 10.09
C PRO A 42 0.74 15.63 8.81
N GLU A 43 0.51 16.94 8.75
CA GLU A 43 -0.04 17.68 7.60
C GLU A 43 0.94 17.81 6.42
N HIS A 44 2.23 17.56 6.64
CA HIS A 44 3.25 17.57 5.58
C HIS A 44 3.49 16.18 4.98
N VAL A 45 2.79 15.16 5.45
CA VAL A 45 2.91 13.80 4.91
C VAL A 45 2.35 13.79 3.49
N ALA A 46 3.14 13.28 2.56
CA ALA A 46 2.72 13.08 1.18
C ALA A 46 3.40 11.84 0.61
N VAL A 47 2.63 11.03 -0.12
CA VAL A 47 3.19 9.94 -0.95
C VAL A 47 3.67 10.55 -2.26
N SER A 48 4.93 10.28 -2.62
CA SER A 48 5.50 10.75 -3.89
C SER A 48 4.70 10.26 -5.10
N ASP A 49 4.69 11.03 -6.19
CA ASP A 49 4.02 10.64 -7.44
C ASP A 49 4.51 9.28 -7.96
N ARG A 50 5.82 9.01 -7.84
CA ARG A 50 6.40 7.72 -8.22
C ARG A 50 5.82 6.58 -7.38
N GLY A 51 5.68 6.78 -6.07
CA GLY A 51 5.08 5.80 -5.16
C GLY A 51 3.60 5.56 -5.48
N ARG A 52 2.84 6.64 -5.69
CA ARG A 52 1.42 6.58 -6.09
C ARG A 52 1.23 5.83 -7.41
N LEU A 53 2.02 6.15 -8.44
CA LEU A 53 1.98 5.46 -9.73
C LEU A 53 2.38 3.98 -9.60
N ALA A 54 3.32 3.64 -8.72
CA ALA A 54 3.69 2.25 -8.47
C ALA A 54 2.55 1.48 -7.79
N LEU A 55 1.92 2.05 -6.76
CA LEU A 55 0.76 1.45 -6.09
C LEU A 55 -0.42 1.27 -7.04
N ALA A 56 -0.72 2.27 -7.88
CA ALA A 56 -1.78 2.16 -8.87
C ALA A 56 -1.53 0.98 -9.84
N ARG A 57 -0.29 0.79 -10.32
CA ARG A 57 0.05 -0.37 -11.16
C ARG A 57 -0.09 -1.69 -10.40
N ILE A 58 0.33 -1.73 -9.13
CA ILE A 58 0.17 -2.91 -8.28
C ILE A 58 -1.31 -3.25 -8.10
N ALA A 59 -2.16 -2.26 -7.82
CA ALA A 59 -3.60 -2.43 -7.64
C ALA A 59 -4.29 -3.01 -8.87
N THR A 60 -3.81 -2.71 -10.08
CA THR A 60 -4.37 -3.29 -11.32
C THR A 60 -3.95 -4.73 -11.59
N ARG A 61 -2.90 -5.24 -10.93
CA ARG A 61 -2.30 -6.55 -11.22
C ARG A 61 -2.58 -7.58 -10.13
N PHE A 62 -2.55 -7.16 -8.88
CA PHE A 62 -2.68 -8.06 -7.74
C PHE A 62 -4.13 -8.19 -7.28
N GLY A 63 -4.51 -9.37 -6.78
CA GLY A 63 -5.86 -9.62 -6.26
C GLY A 63 -6.26 -8.70 -5.12
N LEU A 64 -5.27 -8.26 -4.33
CA LEU A 64 -5.44 -7.25 -3.30
C LEU A 64 -4.26 -6.30 -3.25
N CYS A 65 -4.54 -5.00 -3.22
CA CYS A 65 -3.61 -3.98 -2.80
C CYS A 65 -4.21 -3.21 -1.63
N ALA A 66 -3.46 -3.05 -0.55
CA ALA A 66 -3.94 -2.34 0.62
C ALA A 66 -2.85 -1.54 1.34
N ILE A 67 -3.30 -0.45 1.98
CA ILE A 67 -2.51 0.31 2.94
C ILE A 67 -2.93 -0.11 4.35
N VAL A 68 -1.96 -0.47 5.19
CA VAL A 68 -2.16 -0.79 6.61
C VAL A 68 -1.53 0.33 7.43
N THR A 69 -2.31 1.03 8.24
CA THR A 69 -1.83 2.26 8.89
C THR A 69 -2.52 2.52 10.22
N GLY A 70 -1.84 3.24 11.11
CA GLY A 70 -2.42 3.80 12.33
C GLY A 70 -3.37 4.98 12.06
N ARG A 71 -3.33 5.57 10.87
CA ARG A 71 -4.23 6.68 10.49
C ARG A 71 -5.65 6.18 10.26
N ARG A 72 -6.64 7.08 10.38
CA ARG A 72 -8.01 6.80 9.95
C ARG A 72 -8.03 6.46 8.45
N PRO A 73 -8.84 5.49 7.99
CA PRO A 73 -8.86 5.06 6.59
C PRO A 73 -9.09 6.20 5.59
N GLU A 74 -10.01 7.13 5.87
CA GLU A 74 -10.32 8.26 4.99
C GLU A 74 -9.13 9.21 4.87
N VAL A 75 -8.45 9.50 5.99
CA VAL A 75 -7.24 10.34 6.01
C VAL A 75 -6.11 9.67 5.23
N ALA A 76 -5.94 8.36 5.38
CA ALA A 76 -4.94 7.61 4.63
C ALA A 76 -5.24 7.64 3.12
N ARG A 77 -6.52 7.49 2.73
CA ARG A 77 -6.95 7.62 1.34
C ARG A 77 -6.67 9.00 0.78
N ASP A 78 -6.95 10.06 1.52
CA ASP A 78 -6.70 11.42 1.01
C ASP A 78 -5.20 11.68 0.78
N LEU A 79 -4.33 11.15 1.65
CA LEU A 79 -2.87 11.27 1.54
C LEU A 79 -2.30 10.45 0.36
N VAL A 80 -2.77 9.22 0.21
CA VAL A 80 -2.32 8.29 -0.85
C VAL A 80 -2.98 8.62 -2.19
N GLY A 81 -4.21 9.15 -2.15
CA GLY A 81 -5.15 9.47 -3.23
C GLY A 81 -5.21 8.44 -4.34
N ILE A 82 -5.52 7.21 -3.96
CA ILE A 82 -5.87 6.11 -4.85
C ILE A 82 -7.19 5.52 -4.32
N ASP A 83 -8.25 5.54 -5.13
CA ASP A 83 -9.58 5.09 -4.69
C ASP A 83 -9.78 3.58 -4.89
N GLU A 84 -8.92 2.96 -5.70
CA GLU A 84 -9.00 1.58 -6.15
C GLU A 84 -8.35 0.57 -5.19
N ILE A 85 -7.85 1.01 -4.04
CA ILE A 85 -7.18 0.15 -3.04
C ILE A 85 -7.91 0.12 -1.70
N THR A 86 -7.63 -0.90 -0.90
CA THR A 86 -8.18 -1.02 0.46
C THR A 86 -7.33 -0.23 1.46
N TYR A 87 -7.95 0.41 2.45
CA TYR A 87 -7.25 1.02 3.57
C TYR A 87 -7.69 0.35 4.87
N ALA A 88 -6.75 -0.35 5.51
CA ALA A 88 -6.87 -0.85 6.87
C ALA A 88 -6.30 0.20 7.83
N GLY A 89 -7.18 1.06 8.34
CA GLY A 89 -6.82 2.17 9.20
C GLY A 89 -7.05 1.88 10.68
N ASN A 90 -6.69 2.84 11.52
CA ASN A 90 -6.76 2.73 12.98
C ASN A 90 -6.14 1.42 13.46
N HIS A 91 -4.93 1.11 13.00
CA HIS A 91 -4.20 -0.11 13.34
C HIS A 91 -4.94 -1.42 12.96
N GLY A 92 -5.78 -1.37 11.92
CA GLY A 92 -6.55 -2.51 11.41
C GLY A 92 -7.94 -2.66 12.00
N PHE A 93 -8.39 -1.75 12.88
CA PHE A 93 -9.76 -1.80 13.42
C PHE A 93 -10.84 -1.45 12.38
N GLU A 94 -10.49 -0.72 11.32
CA GLU A 94 -11.44 -0.30 10.29
C GLU A 94 -10.90 -0.54 8.88
N LEU A 95 -11.80 -0.91 7.97
CA LEU A 95 -11.54 -1.16 6.57
C LEU A 95 -12.35 -0.20 5.69
N LEU A 96 -11.66 0.56 4.85
CA LEU A 96 -12.25 1.28 3.73
C LEU A 96 -11.94 0.51 2.45
N ARG A 97 -12.99 -0.04 1.83
CA ARG A 97 -12.87 -0.83 0.59
C ARG A 97 -12.77 0.08 -0.64
N PRO A 98 -12.26 -0.42 -1.78
CA PRO A 98 -12.21 0.33 -3.03
C PRO A 98 -13.57 0.94 -3.39
N GLY A 99 -13.59 2.23 -3.72
CA GLY A 99 -14.80 2.98 -4.07
C GLY A 99 -15.81 3.19 -2.94
N ALA A 100 -15.56 2.70 -1.72
CA ALA A 100 -16.47 2.91 -0.60
C ALA A 100 -16.40 4.36 -0.10
N ALA A 101 -17.55 4.90 0.32
CA ALA A 101 -17.61 6.26 0.86
C ALA A 101 -17.15 6.35 2.33
N ARG A 102 -17.24 5.25 3.08
CA ARG A 102 -16.96 5.22 4.53
C ARG A 102 -16.32 3.89 4.92
N ALA A 103 -15.43 3.93 5.90
CA ALA A 103 -14.89 2.74 6.52
C ALA A 103 -15.94 1.94 7.31
N THR A 104 -15.72 0.65 7.41
CA THR A 104 -16.50 -0.28 8.25
C THR A 104 -15.59 -0.95 9.25
N PRO A 105 -16.05 -1.33 10.45
CA PRO A 105 -15.26 -2.15 11.35
C PRO A 105 -14.69 -3.39 10.63
N SER A 106 -13.43 -3.73 10.90
CA SER A 106 -12.86 -4.97 10.39
C SER A 106 -13.63 -6.15 10.99
N PRO A 107 -14.03 -7.16 10.18
CA PRO A 107 -14.54 -8.40 10.74
C PRO A 107 -13.43 -9.01 11.63
N ALA A 108 -13.82 -9.38 12.85
CA ALA A 108 -12.94 -10.03 13.83
C ALA A 108 -12.54 -11.44 13.38
#